data_AF-A0A832JZZ9-F1
#
_entry.id   AF-A0A832JZZ9-F1
#
_cell.length_a   1.000
_cell.length_b   1.000
_cell.length_c   1.000
_cell.angle_alpha   90.00
_cell.angle_beta   90.00
_cell.angle_gamma   90.00
#
_symmetry.space_group_name_H-M   'P 1'
#
loop_
_entity.id
_entity.type
_entity.pdbx_description
1 polymer ?
#
loop_
_entity_poly.entity_id
_entity_poly.type
_entity_poly.pdbx_seq_one_letter_code
_entity_poly.pdbx_strand_id
1 'polypeptide(L)'
;MRLSSLVLYVFLGLAVCSSAFWGYLALTRPAEGEAMRALAEQAEKAEEGALAFQAETVASWVSLASWAAVAAALAYKGVVRHLWSKSMFDYSIFRLMVRMRGASTRVRMLRSLERPMNRYQLARELGIDWKTVDRNIELLKSHGLILEIQGGAGERFYTLSPYGKKLLELLEQLSEEPRQG
;
A
#
# COMPACT_ATOMS: atom_id res chain seq x y z
N MET A 1 -25.75 13.57 27.95
CA MET A 1 -25.69 12.15 28.35
C MET A 1 -25.81 11.33 27.07
N ARG A 2 -24.81 10.50 26.76
CA ARG A 2 -24.68 9.88 25.43
C ARG A 2 -25.64 8.69 25.31
N LEU A 3 -26.35 8.63 24.18
CA LEU A 3 -27.36 7.63 23.82
C LEU A 3 -26.87 6.18 24.02
N SER A 4 -25.56 5.95 23.92
CA SER A 4 -24.89 4.66 24.12
C SER A 4 -24.97 4.12 25.55
N SER A 5 -24.94 4.98 26.58
CA SER A 5 -25.06 4.50 27.98
C SER A 5 -26.49 4.04 28.29
N LEU A 6 -27.49 4.67 27.68
CA LEU A 6 -28.90 4.34 27.93
C LEU A 6 -29.26 2.97 27.32
N VAL A 7 -28.71 2.65 26.14
CA VAL A 7 -28.84 1.32 25.51
C VAL A 7 -28.15 0.24 26.35
N LEU A 8 -26.96 0.53 26.90
CA LEU A 8 -26.24 -0.39 27.79
C LEU A 8 -27.03 -0.71 29.07
N TYR A 9 -27.66 0.28 29.70
CA TYR A 9 -28.49 0.05 30.90
C TYR A 9 -29.79 -0.70 30.59
N VAL A 10 -30.41 -0.46 29.43
CA VAL A 10 -31.60 -1.22 29.00
C VAL A 10 -31.26 -2.68 28.73
N PHE A 11 -30.12 -2.95 28.07
CA PHE A 11 -29.64 -4.32 27.86
C PHE A 11 -29.24 -5.01 29.17
N LEU A 12 -28.58 -4.29 30.08
CA LEU A 12 -28.23 -4.81 31.40
C LEU A 12 -29.50 -5.13 32.21
N GLY A 13 -30.52 -4.28 32.15
CA GLY A 13 -31.82 -4.50 32.79
C GLY A 13 -32.58 -5.70 32.22
N LEU A 14 -32.61 -5.85 30.89
CA LEU A 14 -33.23 -7.00 30.22
C LEU A 14 -32.51 -8.33 30.54
N ALA A 15 -31.17 -8.30 30.65
CA ALA A 15 -30.37 -9.46 31.02
C ALA A 15 -30.65 -9.92 32.46
N VAL A 16 -30.77 -8.97 33.40
CA VAL A 16 -31.09 -9.27 34.80
C VAL A 16 -32.51 -9.83 34.94
N CYS A 17 -33.51 -9.25 34.24
CA CYS A 17 -34.88 -9.78 34.24
C CYS A 17 -34.99 -11.19 33.63
N SER A 18 -34.19 -11.53 32.62
CA SER A 18 -34.16 -12.87 32.02
C SER A 18 -33.60 -13.92 33.00
N SER A 19 -32.52 -13.60 33.70
CA SER A 19 -31.90 -14.51 34.68
C SER A 19 -32.81 -14.81 35.87
N ALA A 20 -33.59 -13.82 36.34
CA ALA A 20 -34.54 -14.00 37.42
C ALA A 20 -35.76 -14.82 36.99
N PHE A 21 -36.22 -14.66 35.74
CA PHE A 21 -37.32 -15.44 35.18
C PHE A 21 -36.95 -16.92 35.02
N TRP A 22 -35.75 -17.21 34.49
CA TRP A 22 -35.24 -18.57 34.38
C TRP A 22 -34.91 -19.19 35.74
N GLY A 23 -34.42 -18.41 36.71
CA GLY A 23 -34.21 -18.86 38.09
C GLY A 23 -35.51 -19.22 38.83
N TYR A 24 -36.56 -18.42 38.64
CA TYR A 24 -37.90 -18.69 39.19
C TYR A 24 -38.54 -19.92 38.53
N LEU A 25 -38.37 -20.08 37.21
CA LEU A 25 -38.85 -21.25 36.47
C LEU A 25 -38.10 -22.55 36.84
N ALA A 26 -36.82 -22.43 37.21
CA ALA A 26 -35.98 -23.54 37.67
C ALA A 26 -36.32 -24.01 39.09
N LEU A 27 -36.84 -23.13 39.95
CA LEU A 27 -37.23 -23.50 41.32
C LEU A 27 -38.56 -24.30 41.38
N THR A 28 -39.42 -24.20 40.36
CA THR A 28 -40.80 -24.75 40.39
C THR A 28 -41.01 -26.00 39.53
N ARG A 29 -39.98 -26.61 38.93
CA ARG A 29 -40.14 -27.83 38.11
C ARG A 29 -39.63 -29.09 38.81
N PRO A 30 -40.52 -29.99 39.25
CA PRO A 30 -40.10 -31.27 39.80
C PRO A 30 -39.79 -32.28 38.68
N ALA A 31 -38.68 -33.01 38.84
CA ALA A 31 -38.43 -34.35 38.28
C ALA A 31 -38.00 -34.55 36.80
N GLU A 32 -37.25 -33.63 36.18
CA GLU A 32 -36.52 -33.89 34.90
C GLU A 32 -35.00 -33.59 34.97
N GLY A 33 -34.44 -33.46 36.17
CA GLY A 33 -33.14 -32.82 36.39
C GLY A 33 -31.89 -33.58 35.94
N GLU A 34 -31.89 -34.91 35.91
CA GLU A 34 -30.66 -35.68 35.60
C GLU A 34 -30.44 -35.83 34.10
N ALA A 35 -31.51 -36.09 33.32
CA ALA A 35 -31.42 -36.17 31.87
C ALA A 35 -31.11 -34.81 31.23
N MET A 36 -31.71 -33.72 31.74
CA MET A 36 -31.42 -32.36 31.29
C MET A 36 -30.02 -31.88 31.71
N ARG A 37 -29.49 -32.27 32.88
CA ARG A 37 -28.11 -31.96 33.27
C ARG A 37 -27.09 -32.66 32.38
N ALA A 38 -27.32 -33.94 32.07
CA ALA A 38 -26.49 -34.67 31.13
C ALA A 38 -26.53 -34.06 29.72
N LEU A 39 -27.71 -33.62 29.26
CA LEU A 39 -27.86 -32.93 27.98
C LEU A 39 -27.24 -31.53 27.98
N ALA A 40 -27.33 -30.77 29.07
CA ALA A 40 -26.74 -29.45 29.19
C ALA A 40 -25.20 -29.52 29.23
N GLU A 41 -24.63 -30.48 29.97
CA GLU A 41 -23.19 -30.71 30.02
C GLU A 41 -22.65 -31.26 28.67
N GLN A 42 -23.47 -32.04 27.94
CA GLN A 42 -23.17 -32.44 26.57
C GLN A 42 -23.27 -31.26 25.58
N ALA A 43 -24.23 -30.36 25.75
CA ALA A 43 -24.40 -29.17 24.92
C ALA A 43 -23.28 -28.15 25.12
N GLU A 44 -22.85 -27.91 26.37
CA GLU A 44 -21.74 -27.02 26.71
C GLU A 44 -20.40 -27.54 26.15
N LYS A 45 -20.13 -28.85 26.30
CA LYS A 45 -18.94 -29.48 25.68
C LYS A 45 -19.00 -29.46 24.15
N ALA A 46 -20.18 -29.57 23.56
CA ALA A 46 -20.37 -29.45 22.11
C ALA A 46 -20.16 -28.01 21.61
N GLU A 47 -20.58 -27.01 22.38
CA GLU A 47 -20.41 -25.58 22.07
C GLU A 47 -18.94 -25.14 22.22
N GLU A 48 -18.26 -25.54 23.29
CA GLU A 48 -16.81 -25.31 23.46
C GLU A 48 -15.99 -26.00 22.35
N GLY A 49 -16.36 -27.23 21.98
CA GLY A 49 -15.75 -27.95 20.86
C GLY A 49 -15.98 -27.24 19.51
N ALA A 50 -17.18 -26.68 19.29
CA ALA A 50 -17.50 -25.93 18.07
C ALA A 50 -16.72 -24.60 17.98
N LEU A 51 -16.56 -23.90 19.09
CA LEU A 51 -15.78 -22.66 19.17
C LEU A 51 -14.28 -22.91 19.01
N ALA A 52 -13.73 -23.98 19.61
CA ALA A 52 -12.35 -24.39 19.42
C ALA A 52 -12.07 -24.75 17.95
N PHE A 53 -12.97 -25.50 17.31
CA PHE A 53 -12.88 -25.84 15.89
C PHE A 53 -12.98 -24.60 14.98
N GLN A 54 -13.85 -23.64 15.28
CA GLN A 54 -13.91 -22.35 14.58
C GLN A 54 -12.63 -21.52 14.77
N ALA A 55 -12.04 -21.52 15.97
CA ALA A 55 -10.81 -20.78 16.23
C ALA A 55 -9.61 -21.39 15.47
N GLU A 56 -9.49 -22.71 15.44
CA GLU A 56 -8.43 -23.42 14.70
C GLU A 56 -8.56 -23.22 13.18
N THR A 57 -9.78 -23.27 12.65
CA THR A 57 -10.03 -23.01 11.23
C THR A 57 -9.70 -21.56 10.87
N VAL A 58 -10.13 -20.57 11.64
CA VAL A 58 -9.77 -19.15 11.39
C VAL A 58 -8.27 -18.91 11.50
N ALA A 59 -7.59 -19.47 12.50
CA ALA A 59 -6.15 -19.32 12.66
C ALA A 59 -5.35 -19.88 11.47
N SER A 60 -5.76 -21.05 10.94
CA SER A 60 -5.12 -21.65 9.78
C SER A 60 -5.27 -20.77 8.52
N TRP A 61 -6.46 -20.23 8.26
CA TRP A 61 -6.71 -19.33 7.13
C TRP A 61 -5.94 -18.00 7.24
N VAL A 62 -5.87 -17.41 8.43
CA VAL A 62 -5.12 -16.16 8.65
C VAL A 62 -3.62 -16.39 8.44
N SER A 63 -3.08 -17.52 8.90
CA SER A 63 -1.68 -17.88 8.67
C SER A 63 -1.38 -18.06 7.18
N LEU A 64 -2.27 -18.74 6.45
CA LEU A 64 -2.13 -18.99 5.02
C LEU A 64 -2.19 -17.69 4.23
N ALA A 65 -3.13 -16.80 4.58
CA ALA A 65 -3.26 -15.48 3.98
C ALA A 65 -2.04 -14.59 4.27
N SER A 66 -1.48 -14.65 5.48
CA SER A 66 -0.27 -13.91 5.85
C SER A 66 0.94 -14.36 5.02
N TRP A 67 1.15 -15.67 4.90
CA TRP A 67 2.23 -16.23 4.07
C TRP A 67 2.01 -15.96 2.58
N ALA A 68 0.77 -16.02 2.09
CA ALA A 68 0.42 -15.66 0.73
C ALA A 68 0.73 -14.18 0.43
N ALA A 69 0.42 -13.27 1.36
CA ALA A 69 0.74 -11.85 1.22
C ALA A 69 2.26 -11.61 1.17
N VAL A 70 3.03 -12.30 2.02
CA VAL A 70 4.51 -12.23 2.00
C VAL A 70 5.07 -12.78 0.69
N ALA A 71 4.59 -13.92 0.23
CA ALA A 71 5.00 -14.52 -1.03
C ALA A 71 4.68 -13.61 -2.23
N ALA A 72 3.48 -13.01 -2.24
CA ALA A 72 3.08 -12.03 -3.25
C ALA A 72 3.98 -10.79 -3.24
N ALA A 73 4.34 -10.26 -2.06
CA ALA A 73 5.23 -9.11 -1.94
C ALA A 73 6.65 -9.41 -2.46
N LEU A 74 7.19 -10.60 -2.17
CA LEU A 74 8.49 -11.03 -2.67
C LEU A 74 8.46 -11.28 -4.18
N ALA A 75 7.39 -11.91 -4.69
CA ALA A 75 7.17 -12.10 -6.11
C ALA A 75 7.06 -10.76 -6.84
N TYR A 76 6.30 -9.80 -6.32
CA TYR A 76 6.19 -8.45 -6.88
C TYR A 76 7.56 -7.78 -6.99
N LYS A 77 8.39 -7.84 -5.94
CA LYS A 77 9.74 -7.28 -5.97
C LYS A 77 10.61 -7.93 -7.05
N GLY A 78 10.50 -9.25 -7.22
CA GLY A 78 11.21 -10.01 -8.26
C GLY A 78 10.71 -9.69 -9.67
N VAL A 79 9.40 -9.62 -9.87
CA VAL A 79 8.74 -9.28 -11.13
C VAL A 79 9.09 -7.86 -11.56
N VAL A 80 9.04 -6.89 -10.66
CA VAL A 80 9.48 -5.51 -10.94
C VAL A 80 10.95 -5.50 -11.37
N ARG A 81 11.83 -6.18 -10.62
CA ARG A 81 13.25 -6.26 -11.01
C ARG A 81 13.44 -6.93 -12.39
N HIS A 82 12.70 -8.00 -12.68
CA HIS A 82 12.81 -8.74 -13.93
C HIS A 82 12.24 -7.97 -15.12
N LEU A 83 11.05 -7.36 -14.98
CA LEU A 83 10.44 -6.51 -16.00
C LEU A 83 11.34 -5.34 -16.38
N TRP A 84 12.03 -4.73 -15.41
CA TRP A 84 12.99 -3.66 -15.69
C TRP A 84 14.29 -4.19 -16.31
N SER A 85 14.72 -5.42 -16.00
CA SER A 85 15.86 -6.04 -16.71
C SER A 85 15.56 -6.38 -18.17
N LYS A 86 14.28 -6.61 -18.51
CA LYS A 86 13.81 -6.81 -19.89
C LYS A 86 13.44 -5.50 -20.58
N SER A 87 13.17 -4.43 -19.83
CA SER A 87 12.95 -3.10 -20.41
C SER A 87 14.30 -2.51 -20.82
N MET A 88 14.28 -1.51 -21.69
CA MET A 88 15.50 -0.86 -22.18
C MET A 88 16.27 -0.11 -21.08
N PHE A 89 15.78 -0.08 -19.84
CA PHE A 89 16.23 0.78 -18.74
C PHE A 89 16.85 0.03 -17.57
N ASP A 90 18.08 0.39 -17.21
CA ASP A 90 18.79 -0.20 -16.06
C ASP A 90 18.08 0.12 -14.72
N TYR A 91 18.22 -0.77 -13.74
CA TYR A 91 17.68 -0.65 -12.39
C TYR A 91 18.23 0.59 -11.64
N SER A 92 19.42 1.07 -12.02
CA SER A 92 19.99 2.33 -11.55
C SER A 92 19.09 3.53 -11.88
N ILE A 93 18.54 3.58 -13.10
CA ILE A 93 17.63 4.63 -13.57
C ILE A 93 16.29 4.55 -12.83
N PHE A 94 15.74 3.35 -12.64
CA PHE A 94 14.54 3.18 -11.82
C PHE A 94 14.73 3.73 -10.41
N ARG A 95 15.85 3.36 -9.77
CA ARG A 95 16.18 3.84 -8.42
C ARG A 95 16.27 5.37 -8.41
N LEU A 96 16.87 5.97 -9.43
CA LEU A 96 17.00 7.41 -9.57
C LEU A 96 15.64 8.11 -9.74
N MET A 97 14.77 7.57 -10.58
CA MET A 97 13.53 8.23 -11.00
C MET A 97 12.34 7.94 -10.10
N VAL A 98 12.37 6.86 -9.32
CA VAL A 98 11.23 6.43 -8.48
C VAL A 98 11.59 6.35 -7.00
N ARG A 99 12.77 5.82 -6.65
CA ARG A 99 13.10 5.48 -5.25
C ARG A 99 13.89 6.55 -4.49
N MET A 100 14.64 7.39 -5.20
CA MET A 100 15.54 8.37 -4.60
C MET A 100 14.85 9.70 -4.29
N ARG A 101 15.32 10.40 -3.24
CA ARG A 101 14.88 11.77 -2.92
C ARG A 101 15.07 12.68 -4.14
N GLY A 102 14.06 13.51 -4.44
CA GLY A 102 14.06 14.39 -5.62
C GLY A 102 13.69 13.71 -6.94
N ALA A 103 13.16 12.48 -6.90
CA ALA A 103 12.64 11.75 -8.06
C ALA A 103 11.65 12.60 -8.88
N SER A 104 10.65 13.18 -8.20
CA SER A 104 9.65 14.07 -8.82
C SER A 104 10.29 15.29 -9.52
N THR A 105 11.32 15.89 -8.91
CA THR A 105 12.04 17.02 -9.51
C THR A 105 12.77 16.60 -10.78
N ARG A 106 13.36 15.41 -10.83
CA ARG A 106 14.03 14.88 -12.03
C ARG A 106 13.04 14.56 -13.14
N VAL A 107 11.88 13.99 -12.83
CA VAL A 107 10.81 13.79 -13.82
C VAL A 107 10.37 15.13 -14.41
N ARG A 108 10.17 16.15 -13.56
CA ARG A 108 9.85 17.51 -14.02
C ARG A 108 10.95 18.10 -14.90
N MET A 109 12.23 17.91 -14.55
CA MET A 109 13.35 18.32 -15.41
C MET A 109 13.32 17.64 -16.77
N LEU A 110 13.10 16.32 -16.83
CA LEU A 110 13.00 15.61 -18.09
C LEU A 110 11.88 16.17 -18.95
N ARG A 111 10.71 16.47 -18.36
CA ARG A 111 9.58 17.08 -19.07
C ARG A 111 9.91 18.48 -19.61
N SER A 112 10.56 19.35 -18.83
CA SER A 112 10.99 20.67 -19.33
C SER A 112 12.05 20.56 -20.45
N LEU A 113 12.93 19.55 -20.38
CA LEU A 113 14.00 19.31 -21.36
C LEU A 113 13.53 18.66 -22.68
N GLU A 114 12.22 18.45 -22.86
CA GLU A 114 11.65 18.19 -24.19
C GLU A 114 12.00 19.30 -25.18
N ARG A 115 12.18 20.53 -24.67
CA ARG A 115 12.72 21.67 -25.40
C ARG A 115 14.16 21.93 -24.94
N PRO A 116 15.09 22.29 -25.85
CA PRO A 116 16.45 22.62 -25.46
C PRO A 116 16.48 23.81 -24.50
N MET A 117 17.06 23.61 -23.31
CA MET A 117 17.16 24.66 -22.28
C MET A 117 18.55 24.70 -21.67
N ASN A 118 19.01 25.90 -21.33
CA ASN A 118 20.20 26.05 -20.50
C ASN A 118 19.83 25.85 -19.01
N ARG A 119 20.84 25.65 -18.16
CA ARG A 119 20.64 25.40 -16.71
C ARG A 119 19.90 26.54 -16.00
N TYR A 120 20.06 27.78 -16.48
CA TYR A 120 19.47 28.96 -15.85
C TYR A 120 17.97 29.05 -16.16
N GLN A 121 17.61 28.81 -17.42
CA GLN A 121 16.23 28.68 -17.87
C GLN A 121 15.53 27.55 -17.10
N LEU A 122 16.19 26.40 -16.97
CA LEU A 122 15.64 25.24 -16.24
C LEU A 122 15.42 25.55 -14.75
N ALA A 123 16.37 26.24 -14.10
CA ALA A 123 16.23 26.68 -12.70
C ALA A 123 15.02 27.60 -12.51
N ARG A 124 14.85 28.57 -13.42
CA ARG A 124 13.72 29.52 -13.39
C ARG A 124 12.39 28.85 -13.63
N GLU A 125 12.29 27.97 -14.63
CA GLU A 125 11.05 27.28 -14.97
C GLU A 125 10.58 26.36 -13.84
N LEU A 126 11.52 25.63 -13.23
CA LEU A 126 11.19 24.68 -12.18
C LEU A 126 11.05 25.31 -10.79
N GLY A 127 11.53 26.56 -10.64
CA GLY A 127 11.55 27.28 -9.36
C GLY A 127 12.51 26.67 -8.35
N ILE A 128 13.66 26.15 -8.80
CA ILE A 128 14.64 25.45 -7.96
C ILE A 128 16.02 26.09 -8.04
N ASP A 129 16.82 25.88 -6.99
CA ASP A 129 18.18 26.43 -6.90
C ASP A 129 19.10 25.91 -8.02
N TRP A 130 19.97 26.78 -8.53
CA TRP A 130 20.93 26.48 -9.58
C TRP A 130 21.82 25.27 -9.24
N LYS A 131 22.32 25.16 -8.00
CA LYS A 131 23.17 24.03 -7.61
C LYS A 131 22.40 22.71 -7.61
N THR A 132 21.07 22.76 -7.45
CA THR A 132 20.22 21.59 -7.56
C THR A 132 20.06 21.19 -9.02
N VAL A 133 19.82 22.16 -9.91
CA VAL A 133 19.79 21.90 -11.36
C VAL A 133 21.11 21.29 -11.83
N ASP A 134 22.22 21.91 -11.48
CA ASP A 134 23.56 21.50 -11.88
C ASP A 134 23.84 20.02 -11.54
N ARG A 135 23.65 19.66 -10.26
CA ARG A 135 23.81 18.27 -9.80
C ARG A 135 22.89 17.28 -10.51
N ASN A 136 21.64 17.66 -10.79
CA ASN A 136 20.72 16.76 -11.49
C ASN A 136 21.08 16.64 -12.98
N ILE A 137 21.51 17.71 -13.64
CA ILE A 137 21.98 17.68 -15.04
C ILE A 137 23.17 16.73 -15.18
N GLU A 138 24.17 16.84 -14.31
CA GLU A 138 25.34 15.94 -14.34
C GLU A 138 24.93 14.48 -14.21
N LEU A 139 24.02 14.19 -13.29
CA LEU A 139 23.53 12.86 -13.02
C LEU A 139 22.68 12.31 -14.18
N LEU A 140 21.76 13.11 -14.72
CA LEU A 140 20.95 12.72 -15.89
C LEU A 140 21.85 12.50 -17.12
N LYS A 141 22.90 13.32 -17.29
CA LYS A 141 23.89 13.16 -18.36
C LYS A 141 24.71 11.89 -18.19
N SER A 142 25.14 11.57 -16.97
CA SER A 142 25.93 10.35 -16.70
C SER A 142 25.15 9.07 -16.99
N HIS A 143 23.82 9.11 -16.91
CA HIS A 143 22.93 7.99 -17.26
C HIS A 143 22.45 8.04 -18.73
N GLY A 144 22.99 8.95 -19.54
CA GLY A 144 22.66 9.09 -20.96
C GLY A 144 21.22 9.54 -21.23
N LEU A 145 20.51 10.09 -20.24
CA LEU A 145 19.12 10.51 -20.38
C LEU A 145 19.00 11.85 -21.13
N ILE A 146 20.00 12.71 -21.02
CA ILE A 146 20.04 14.02 -21.67
C ILE A 146 21.31 14.18 -22.51
N LEU A 147 21.23 15.04 -23.52
CA LEU A 147 22.33 15.42 -24.40
C LEU A 147 22.67 16.89 -24.20
N GLU A 148 23.96 17.22 -24.31
CA GLU A 148 24.47 18.59 -24.29
C GLU A 148 24.64 19.09 -25.73
N ILE A 149 24.09 20.26 -26.02
CA ILE A 149 24.14 20.93 -27.32
C ILE A 149 24.83 22.29 -27.14
N GLN A 150 25.70 22.64 -28.09
CA GLN A 150 26.33 23.96 -28.14
C GLN A 150 25.39 24.99 -28.77
N GLY A 151 25.19 26.11 -28.09
CA GLY A 151 24.49 27.28 -28.60
C GLY A 151 25.43 28.23 -29.35
N GLY A 152 24.86 29.21 -30.06
CA GLY A 152 25.57 30.15 -30.94
C GLY A 152 26.58 31.09 -30.25
N ALA A 153 26.66 31.08 -28.91
CA ALA A 153 27.58 31.91 -28.12
C ALA A 153 28.45 31.10 -27.14
N GLY A 154 28.62 29.78 -27.37
CA GLY A 154 29.30 28.89 -26.43
C GLY A 154 28.48 28.52 -25.19
N GLU A 155 27.22 28.96 -25.15
CA GLU A 155 26.26 28.54 -24.13
C GLU A 155 25.90 27.06 -24.27
N ARG A 156 25.79 26.37 -23.14
CA ARG A 156 25.44 24.94 -23.08
C ARG A 156 23.94 24.79 -22.88
N PHE A 157 23.30 24.14 -23.85
CA PHE A 157 21.90 23.73 -23.80
C PHE A 157 21.81 22.23 -23.54
N TYR A 158 20.72 21.82 -22.93
CA TYR A 158 20.43 20.42 -22.65
C TYR A 158 19.10 20.06 -23.27
N THR A 159 19.01 18.85 -23.83
CA THR A 159 17.77 18.30 -24.39
C THR A 159 17.65 16.82 -24.03
N LEU A 160 16.46 16.26 -24.14
CA LEU A 160 16.28 14.81 -23.99
C LEU A 160 16.99 14.02 -25.09
N SER A 161 17.74 12.99 -24.68
CA SER A 161 18.19 11.95 -25.60
C SER A 161 16.99 11.10 -26.08
N PRO A 162 17.12 10.35 -27.19
CA PRO A 162 16.11 9.37 -27.59
C PRO A 162 15.75 8.39 -26.45
N TYR A 163 16.75 8.04 -25.65
CA TYR A 163 16.60 7.18 -24.49
C TYR A 163 15.79 7.84 -23.37
N GLY A 164 16.09 9.10 -23.05
CA GLY A 164 15.36 9.89 -22.06
C GLY A 164 13.90 10.17 -22.46
N LYS A 165 13.63 10.36 -23.76
CA LYS A 165 12.24 10.51 -24.27
C LYS A 165 11.41 9.26 -24.01
N LYS A 166 11.94 8.09 -24.38
CA LYS A 166 11.26 6.81 -24.15
C LYS A 166 11.04 6.53 -22.65
N LEU A 167 11.97 6.95 -21.80
CA LEU A 167 11.79 6.85 -20.34
C LEU A 167 10.66 7.75 -19.85
N LEU A 168 10.61 9.01 -20.32
CA LEU A 168 9.58 9.95 -19.93
C LEU A 168 8.19 9.43 -20.34
N GLU A 169 8.05 8.94 -21.57
CA GLU A 169 6.81 8.33 -22.08
C GLU A 169 6.33 7.17 -21.19
N LEU A 170 7.23 6.26 -20.81
CA LEU A 170 6.88 5.16 -19.89
C LEU A 170 6.46 5.67 -18.51
N LEU A 171 7.13 6.69 -17.98
CA LEU A 171 6.77 7.26 -16.67
C LEU A 171 5.40 7.93 -16.71
N GLU A 172 5.04 8.55 -17.84
CA GLU A 172 3.73 9.17 -18.04
C GLU A 172 2.62 8.12 -18.14
N GLN A 173 2.83 7.07 -18.94
CA GLN A 173 1.90 5.93 -19.02
C GLN A 173 1.62 5.31 -17.63
N LEU A 174 2.67 5.10 -16.83
CA LEU A 174 2.53 4.58 -15.46
C LEU A 174 1.82 5.55 -14.50
N SER A 175 1.82 6.84 -14.80
CA SER A 175 1.15 7.87 -13.98
C SER A 175 -0.32 8.06 -14.36
N GLU A 176 -0.66 7.78 -15.63
CA GLU A 176 -2.02 7.85 -16.17
C GLU A 176 -2.84 6.59 -15.89
N GLU A 177 -2.19 5.46 -15.61
CA GLU A 177 -2.87 4.23 -15.22
C GLU A 177 -3.69 4.48 -13.93
N PRO A 178 -5.04 4.42 -13.99
CA PRO A 178 -5.87 4.72 -12.83
C PRO A 178 -5.52 3.70 -11.76
N ARG A 179 -5.11 4.19 -10.58
CA ARG A 179 -4.99 3.36 -9.38
C ARG A 179 -6.37 2.76 -9.11
N GLN A 180 -6.63 1.58 -9.65
CA GLN A 180 -7.77 0.76 -9.28
C GLN A 180 -7.55 0.42 -7.81
N GLY A 181 -8.26 1.15 -6.95
CA GLY A 181 -8.29 0.96 -5.50
C GLY A 181 -9.08 -0.27 -5.12
#